data_AF-A0ABD2XI46-F1
#
_entry.id   AF-A0ABD2XI46-F1
#
_cell.length_a   1.000
_cell.length_b   1.000
_cell.length_c   1.000
_cell.angle_alpha   90.00
_cell.angle_beta   90.00
_cell.angle_gamma   90.00
#
_symmetry.space_group_name_H-M   'P 1'
#
loop_
_entity.id
_entity.type
_entity.pdbx_description
1 polymer ?
#
loop_
_entity_poly.entity_id
_entity_poly.type
_entity_poly.pdbx_seq_one_letter_code
_entity_poly.pdbx_strand_id
1 'polypeptide(L)'
;MDNGAELSSFVFPTESHFGERYESRGPEWCLEMKLKVASGAMAVSERLEKRGYELTRNDALTIMKFFKKLKLFQKSMELKHCWQDYKSFAREAKKIQVNSSLSLYKLVYKEAAKLLKYTDYYSFSRSAKFFNKLTGRDIEACAGHLISIVSRLFVRRWALDPILELTRNRLPILCCDIVIEQLSNEDICNICLAATSQNHNNCKKNPKKNVTNCTNKIPVRTKKAPERLQYVW
;
A
#
# COMPACT_ATOMS: atom_id res chain seq x y z
N MET A 1 11.38 -18.19 -1.35
CA MET A 1 11.29 -19.13 -2.50
C MET A 1 12.71 -19.29 -3.00
N ASP A 2 13.53 -20.07 -2.31
CA ASP A 2 14.97 -20.17 -2.61
C ASP A 2 15.29 -21.48 -3.36
N ASN A 3 14.25 -22.08 -3.95
CA ASN A 3 14.26 -23.38 -4.62
C ASN A 3 13.96 -23.29 -6.12
N GLY A 4 14.31 -22.19 -6.80
CA GLY A 4 14.24 -22.12 -8.28
C GLY A 4 12.84 -22.02 -8.92
N ALA A 5 11.82 -21.56 -8.20
CA ALA A 5 10.50 -21.34 -8.82
C ALA A 5 10.57 -20.22 -9.87
N GLU A 6 10.27 -20.56 -11.13
CA GLU A 6 10.21 -19.64 -12.26
C GLU A 6 8.99 -18.71 -12.12
N LEU A 7 9.18 -17.41 -12.31
CA LEU A 7 8.10 -16.42 -12.19
C LEU A 7 7.28 -16.21 -13.46
N SER A 8 7.70 -16.79 -14.59
CA SER A 8 6.99 -16.67 -15.88
C SER A 8 5.57 -17.24 -15.83
N SER A 9 5.34 -18.24 -14.97
CA SER A 9 4.04 -18.87 -14.74
C SER A 9 3.30 -18.33 -13.50
N PHE A 10 3.88 -17.37 -12.78
CA PHE A 10 3.26 -16.82 -11.58
C PHE A 10 2.04 -15.96 -11.95
N VAL A 11 0.89 -16.32 -11.41
CA VAL A 11 -0.35 -15.55 -11.53
C VAL A 11 -0.64 -14.89 -10.18
N PHE A 12 -0.79 -13.56 -10.17
CA PHE A 12 -1.14 -12.86 -8.95
C PHE A 12 -2.52 -13.30 -8.46
N PRO A 13 -2.72 -13.51 -7.14
CA PRO A 13 -4.00 -13.98 -6.62
C PRO A 13 -5.15 -13.03 -6.95
N THR A 14 -6.32 -13.60 -7.24
CA THR A 14 -7.56 -12.83 -7.40
C THR A 14 -8.02 -12.26 -6.05
N GLU A 15 -8.92 -11.29 -6.09
CA GLU A 15 -9.53 -10.70 -4.89
C GLU A 15 -10.14 -11.73 -3.93
N SER A 16 -10.75 -12.80 -4.45
CA SER A 16 -11.36 -13.88 -3.64
C SER A 16 -10.33 -14.73 -2.89
N HIS A 17 -9.13 -14.89 -3.45
CA HIS A 17 -8.05 -15.69 -2.85
C HIS A 17 -7.11 -14.83 -2.01
N PHE A 18 -6.98 -13.55 -2.37
CA PHE A 18 -6.04 -12.65 -1.72
C PHE A 18 -6.49 -12.34 -0.28
N GLY A 19 -5.85 -13.02 0.67
CA GLY A 19 -6.18 -12.88 2.07
C GLY A 19 -7.38 -13.69 2.53
N GLU A 20 -7.79 -14.72 1.79
CA GLU A 20 -8.87 -15.65 2.17
C GLU A 20 -8.68 -16.20 3.60
N ARG A 21 -7.44 -16.58 3.95
CA ARG A 21 -7.07 -17.07 5.29
C ARG A 21 -7.39 -16.08 6.42
N TYR A 22 -7.59 -14.82 6.07
CA TYR A 22 -7.80 -13.72 6.99
C TYR A 22 -9.27 -13.34 7.13
N GLU A 23 -10.14 -13.85 6.27
CA GLU A 23 -11.57 -13.50 6.25
C GLU A 23 -12.36 -14.10 7.40
N SER A 24 -11.98 -15.31 7.84
CA SER A 24 -12.65 -16.05 8.92
C SER A 24 -12.62 -15.37 10.29
N ARG A 25 -11.79 -14.34 10.47
CA ARG A 25 -11.60 -13.63 11.74
C ARG A 25 -12.28 -12.26 11.83
N GLY A 26 -12.98 -11.82 10.78
CA GLY A 26 -13.73 -10.55 10.78
C GLY A 26 -12.86 -9.28 10.88
N PRO A 27 -13.48 -8.07 10.92
CA PRO A 27 -12.78 -6.78 10.94
C PRO A 27 -12.16 -6.39 12.30
N GLU A 28 -12.37 -7.21 13.33
CA GLU A 28 -12.02 -6.97 14.74
C GLU A 28 -10.56 -7.26 15.07
N TRP A 29 -9.69 -7.31 14.06
CA TRP A 29 -8.29 -7.55 14.29
C TRP A 29 -7.65 -6.42 15.06
N CYS A 30 -6.83 -6.78 16.05
CA CYS A 30 -5.94 -5.83 16.68
C CYS A 30 -4.98 -5.22 15.64
N LEU A 31 -4.56 -3.97 15.89
CA LEU A 31 -3.70 -3.21 14.98
C LEU A 31 -2.35 -3.90 14.72
N GLU A 32 -1.87 -4.71 15.67
CA GLU A 32 -0.71 -5.58 15.48
C GLU A 32 -0.87 -6.52 14.27
N MET A 33 -1.98 -7.26 14.21
CA MET A 33 -2.20 -8.24 13.14
C MET A 33 -2.38 -7.53 11.81
N LYS A 34 -3.07 -6.39 11.81
CA LYS A 34 -3.22 -5.52 10.64
C LYS A 34 -1.85 -5.03 10.13
N LEU A 35 -0.95 -4.61 11.01
CA LEU A 35 0.40 -4.20 10.65
C LEU A 35 1.20 -5.35 10.04
N LYS A 36 1.17 -6.54 10.65
CA LYS A 36 1.84 -7.74 10.13
C LYS A 36 1.37 -8.11 8.73
N VAL A 37 0.05 -8.05 8.51
CA VAL A 37 -0.54 -8.40 7.22
C VAL A 37 -0.27 -7.32 6.16
N ALA A 38 -0.41 -6.04 6.50
CA ALA A 38 -0.09 -4.94 5.58
C ALA A 38 1.38 -4.96 5.16
N SER A 39 2.29 -5.02 6.13
CA SER A 39 3.73 -5.09 5.85
C SER A 39 4.13 -6.38 5.14
N GLY A 40 3.48 -7.50 5.44
CA GLY A 40 3.71 -8.78 4.79
C GLY A 40 3.28 -8.78 3.32
N ALA A 41 2.08 -8.29 3.02
CA ALA A 41 1.61 -8.11 1.65
C ALA A 41 2.59 -7.25 0.85
N MET A 42 3.03 -6.14 1.44
CA MET A 42 4.00 -5.24 0.78
C MET A 42 5.39 -5.87 0.59
N ALA A 43 5.88 -6.62 1.58
CA ALA A 43 7.15 -7.32 1.48
C ALA A 43 7.12 -8.43 0.41
N VAL A 44 5.98 -9.10 0.24
CA VAL A 44 5.77 -10.08 -0.84
C VAL A 44 5.78 -9.39 -2.20
N SER A 45 5.01 -8.31 -2.38
CA SER A 45 5.00 -7.53 -3.63
C SER A 45 6.40 -7.06 -4.01
N GLU A 46 7.17 -6.48 -3.07
CA GLU A 46 8.54 -6.02 -3.33
C GLU A 46 9.47 -7.18 -3.74
N ARG A 47 9.32 -8.36 -3.15
CA ARG A 47 10.11 -9.55 -3.51
C ARG A 47 9.76 -10.08 -4.89
N LEU A 48 8.48 -10.04 -5.27
CA LEU A 48 8.02 -10.41 -6.61
C LEU A 48 8.65 -9.47 -7.65
N GLU A 49 8.58 -8.16 -7.43
CA GLU A 49 9.18 -7.15 -8.33
C GLU A 49 10.69 -7.33 -8.50
N LYS A 50 11.42 -7.54 -7.39
CA LYS A 50 12.87 -7.78 -7.42
C LYS A 50 13.30 -9.00 -8.23
N ARG A 51 12.37 -9.93 -8.48
CA ARG A 51 12.63 -11.15 -9.24
C ARG A 51 12.05 -11.09 -10.66
N GLY A 52 11.54 -9.93 -11.08
CA GLY A 52 11.08 -9.70 -12.46
C GLY A 52 9.57 -9.83 -12.64
N TYR A 53 8.79 -10.06 -11.58
CA TYR A 53 7.33 -9.96 -11.70
C TYR A 53 6.92 -8.49 -11.80
N GLU A 54 6.24 -8.12 -12.87
CA GLU A 54 5.74 -6.76 -13.04
C GLU A 54 4.36 -6.63 -12.39
N LEU A 55 4.29 -6.00 -11.21
CA LEU A 55 2.98 -5.69 -10.62
C LEU A 55 2.18 -4.83 -11.60
N THR A 56 0.94 -5.26 -11.86
CA THR A 56 0.00 -4.51 -12.68
C THR A 56 -0.90 -3.63 -11.82
N ARG A 57 -1.61 -2.68 -12.46
CA ARG A 57 -2.66 -1.90 -11.78
C ARG A 57 -3.74 -2.79 -11.18
N ASN A 58 -4.08 -3.92 -11.81
CA ASN A 58 -5.08 -4.84 -11.27
C ASN A 58 -4.57 -5.52 -9.99
N ASP A 59 -3.31 -5.95 -9.97
CA ASP A 59 -2.69 -6.53 -8.77
C ASP A 59 -2.67 -5.51 -7.62
N ALA A 60 -2.34 -4.25 -7.95
CA ALA A 60 -2.35 -3.17 -6.98
C ALA A 60 -3.74 -2.91 -6.41
N LEU A 61 -4.78 -2.94 -7.25
CA LEU A 61 -6.17 -2.80 -6.82
C LEU A 61 -6.61 -3.96 -5.95
N THR A 62 -6.18 -5.19 -6.24
CA THR A 62 -6.43 -6.35 -5.37
C THR A 62 -5.89 -6.10 -3.95
N ILE A 63 -4.63 -5.63 -3.84
CA ILE A 63 -4.03 -5.27 -2.54
C ILE A 63 -4.78 -4.11 -1.88
N MET A 64 -5.14 -3.06 -2.63
CA MET A 64 -5.88 -1.90 -2.10
C MET A 64 -7.26 -2.27 -1.57
N LYS A 65 -8.02 -3.11 -2.29
CA LYS A 65 -9.32 -3.61 -1.85
C LYS A 65 -9.17 -4.45 -0.58
N PHE A 66 -8.13 -5.27 -0.51
CA PHE A 66 -7.80 -6.02 0.70
C PHE A 66 -7.49 -5.09 1.88
N PHE A 67 -6.69 -4.04 1.68
CA PHE A 67 -6.42 -3.04 2.72
C PHE A 67 -7.68 -2.30 3.16
N LYS A 68 -8.57 -1.98 2.22
CA LYS A 68 -9.88 -1.37 2.51
C LYS A 68 -10.76 -2.31 3.33
N LYS A 69 -10.83 -3.61 2.97
CA LYS A 69 -11.57 -4.65 3.70
C LYS A 69 -11.08 -4.79 5.15
N LEU A 70 -9.78 -4.69 5.37
CA LEU A 70 -9.17 -4.69 6.70
C LEU A 70 -9.30 -3.35 7.46
N LYS A 71 -9.94 -2.34 6.86
CA LYS A 71 -10.08 -0.98 7.39
C LYS A 71 -8.72 -0.34 7.74
N LEU A 72 -7.69 -0.60 6.94
CA LEU A 72 -6.34 -0.05 7.19
C LEU A 72 -6.23 1.45 6.94
N PHE A 73 -7.18 2.02 6.21
CA PHE A 73 -7.23 3.45 5.91
C PHE A 73 -8.02 4.27 6.94
N GLN A 74 -8.68 3.60 7.90
CA GLN A 74 -9.39 4.30 8.96
C GLN A 74 -8.41 5.21 9.71
N LYS A 75 -8.84 6.43 10.00
CA LYS A 75 -8.00 7.48 10.60
C LYS A 75 -7.28 6.90 11.82
N SER A 76 -5.95 6.80 11.73
CA SER A 76 -5.13 6.44 12.88
C SER A 76 -5.45 7.44 13.98
N MET A 77 -5.59 7.00 15.24
CA MET A 77 -5.63 7.91 16.37
C MET A 77 -4.49 8.91 16.18
N GLU A 78 -4.81 10.21 16.23
CA GLU A 78 -3.79 11.24 16.05
C GLU A 78 -2.73 10.98 17.12
N LEU A 79 -1.50 10.67 16.69
CA LEU A 79 -0.38 10.37 17.58
C LEU A 79 -0.22 11.44 18.67
N LYS A 80 -0.58 12.69 18.34
CA LYS A 80 -0.65 13.83 19.26
C LYS A 80 -1.44 13.53 20.54
N HIS A 81 -2.54 12.78 20.46
CA HIS A 81 -3.38 12.48 21.63
C HIS A 81 -2.91 11.29 22.45
N CYS A 82 -2.25 10.30 21.84
CA CYS A 82 -1.74 9.12 22.56
C CYS A 82 -0.46 9.41 23.35
N TRP A 83 0.28 10.47 23.00
CA TRP A 83 1.58 10.79 23.60
C TRP A 83 1.51 11.75 24.79
N GLN A 84 0.44 11.70 25.57
CA GLN A 84 0.30 12.50 26.80
C GLN A 84 1.43 12.21 27.81
N ASP A 85 2.11 11.05 27.72
CA ASP A 85 3.41 10.79 28.36
C ASP A 85 4.55 10.64 27.32
N TYR A 86 4.79 11.73 26.58
CA TYR A 86 5.79 11.80 25.53
C TYR A 86 7.19 11.34 25.98
N LYS A 87 7.56 11.54 27.26
CA LYS A 87 8.90 11.25 27.76
C LYS A 87 9.16 9.75 27.89
N SER A 88 8.23 8.98 28.45
CA SER A 88 8.41 7.53 28.61
C SER A 88 8.41 6.82 27.26
N PHE A 89 7.45 7.15 26.38
CA PHE A 89 7.39 6.63 25.03
C PHE A 89 8.66 6.95 24.23
N ALA A 90 9.08 8.22 24.18
CA ALA A 90 10.25 8.60 23.40
C ALA A 90 11.52 7.89 23.89
N ARG A 91 11.65 7.67 25.21
CA ARG A 91 12.78 6.93 25.79
C ARG A 91 12.78 5.47 25.33
N GLU A 92 11.65 4.78 25.36
CA GLU A 92 11.58 3.37 24.94
C GLU A 92 11.66 3.22 23.42
N ALA A 93 10.98 4.06 22.65
CA ALA A 93 11.01 4.06 21.19
C ALA A 93 12.42 4.34 20.62
N LYS A 94 13.27 5.10 21.32
CA LYS A 94 14.68 5.29 20.93
C LYS A 94 15.52 4.02 21.09
N LYS A 95 15.16 3.13 22.03
CA LYS A 95 15.84 1.86 22.28
C LYS A 95 15.38 0.73 21.35
N ILE A 96 14.22 0.89 20.71
CA ILE A 96 13.66 -0.10 19.80
C ILE A 96 14.24 0.15 18.40
N GLN A 97 15.13 -0.74 17.96
CA GLN A 97 15.70 -0.71 16.61
C GLN A 97 14.74 -1.37 15.61
N VAL A 98 14.42 -0.67 14.53
CA VAL A 98 13.65 -1.19 13.39
C VAL A 98 14.59 -1.93 12.45
N ASN A 99 15.77 -1.36 12.21
CA ASN A 99 16.90 -1.99 11.53
C ASN A 99 18.22 -1.50 12.16
N SER A 100 19.37 -1.76 11.51
CA SER A 100 20.69 -1.35 12.03
C SER A 100 20.89 0.17 12.13
N SER A 101 20.13 0.97 11.40
CA SER A 101 20.35 2.42 11.26
C SER A 101 19.22 3.28 11.83
N LEU A 102 18.04 2.68 12.07
CA LEU A 102 16.81 3.40 12.39
C LEU A 102 16.12 2.83 13.65
N SER A 103 15.86 3.72 14.60
CA SER A 103 14.99 3.43 15.75
C SER A 103 13.52 3.74 15.45
N LEU A 104 12.62 3.13 16.21
CA LEU A 104 11.17 3.37 16.10
C LEU A 104 10.85 4.87 16.26
N TYR A 105 11.55 5.55 17.18
CA TYR A 105 11.40 7.00 17.37
C TYR A 105 11.71 7.80 16.09
N LYS A 106 12.82 7.49 15.40
CA LYS A 106 13.16 8.18 14.14
C LYS A 106 12.13 7.87 13.04
N LEU A 107 11.66 6.62 12.97
CA LEU A 107 10.68 6.20 11.99
C LEU A 107 9.35 6.95 12.13
N VAL A 108 8.85 7.08 13.35
CA VAL A 108 7.54 7.69 13.62
C VAL A 108 7.59 9.21 13.60
N TYR A 109 8.74 9.84 13.89
CA TYR A 109 8.82 11.29 14.08
C TYR A 109 9.53 12.06 12.95
N LYS A 110 10.47 11.43 12.21
CA LYS A 110 11.34 12.14 11.25
C LYS A 110 11.05 11.84 9.78
N GLU A 111 9.86 11.35 9.46
CA GLU A 111 9.49 10.91 8.10
C GLU A 111 10.53 9.98 7.45
N ALA A 112 11.29 9.24 8.26
CA ALA A 112 12.34 8.33 7.82
C ALA A 112 11.77 7.07 7.13
N ALA A 113 10.45 7.02 6.90
CA ALA A 113 9.75 5.97 6.22
C ALA A 113 10.29 5.68 4.82
N LYS A 114 10.78 6.71 4.12
CA LYS A 114 11.36 6.58 2.78
C LYS A 114 12.67 5.78 2.78
N LEU A 115 13.32 5.62 3.93
CA LEU A 115 14.59 4.90 4.09
C LEU A 115 14.41 3.39 4.31
N LEU A 116 13.19 2.92 4.50
CA LEU A 116 12.92 1.51 4.81
C LEU A 116 12.38 0.76 3.61
N LYS A 117 12.83 -0.49 3.47
CA LYS A 117 12.20 -1.46 2.57
C LYS A 117 10.95 -2.02 3.22
N TYR A 118 10.01 -2.51 2.42
CA TYR A 118 8.82 -3.16 2.98
C TYR A 118 9.17 -4.39 3.83
N THR A 119 10.27 -5.07 3.51
CA THR A 119 10.80 -6.17 4.31
C THR A 119 11.22 -5.74 5.72
N ASP A 120 11.67 -4.51 5.90
CA ASP A 120 12.10 -4.00 7.21
C ASP A 120 10.87 -3.82 8.13
N TYR A 121 9.79 -3.25 7.61
CA TYR A 121 8.51 -3.16 8.33
C TYR A 121 7.97 -4.54 8.70
N TYR A 122 8.08 -5.52 7.80
CA TYR A 122 7.60 -6.88 8.05
C TYR A 122 8.43 -7.61 9.10
N SER A 123 9.76 -7.55 9.01
CA SER A 123 10.65 -8.11 10.03
C SER A 123 10.41 -7.46 11.39
N PHE A 124 10.23 -6.14 11.41
CA PHE A 124 9.97 -5.39 12.62
C PHE A 124 8.63 -5.76 13.27
N SER A 125 7.55 -5.84 12.49
CA SER A 125 6.21 -6.20 12.98
C SER A 125 6.12 -7.63 13.52
N ARG A 126 7.04 -8.50 13.12
CA ARG A 126 7.18 -9.86 13.66
C ARG A 126 8.07 -9.96 14.88
N SER A 127 8.81 -8.92 15.22
CA SER A 127 9.76 -8.96 16.33
C SER A 127 9.03 -8.86 17.67
N ALA A 128 9.39 -9.72 18.63
CA ALA A 128 8.89 -9.61 20.01
C ALA A 128 9.30 -8.28 20.68
N LYS A 129 10.36 -7.64 20.18
CA LYS A 129 10.89 -6.36 20.68
C LYS A 129 9.86 -5.23 20.64
N PHE A 130 8.98 -5.23 19.63
CA PHE A 130 7.96 -4.19 19.48
C PHE A 130 6.85 -4.32 20.54
N PHE A 131 6.42 -5.55 20.85
CA PHE A 131 5.32 -5.82 21.77
C PHE A 131 5.73 -5.85 23.24
N ASN A 132 6.97 -6.24 23.54
CA ASN A 132 7.42 -6.42 24.93
C ASN A 132 7.84 -5.12 25.63
N LYS A 133 8.00 -4.00 24.89
CA LYS A 133 8.60 -2.77 25.42
C LYS A 133 7.66 -1.56 25.50
N LEU A 134 6.48 -1.67 24.89
CA LEU A 134 5.50 -0.59 24.79
C LEU A 134 4.24 -0.97 25.55
N THR A 135 3.50 0.02 26.06
CA THR A 135 2.18 -0.23 26.66
C THR A 135 1.14 -0.52 25.59
N GLY A 136 -0.01 -1.12 25.96
CA GLY A 136 -1.09 -1.43 25.00
C GLY A 136 -1.50 -0.22 24.14
N ARG A 137 -1.68 0.96 24.75
CA ARG A 137 -2.02 2.21 24.03
C ARG A 137 -0.90 2.67 23.09
N ASP A 138 0.36 2.57 23.52
CA ASP A 138 1.51 2.93 22.68
C ASP A 138 1.64 2.00 21.48
N ILE A 139 1.41 0.69 21.69
CA ILE A 139 1.41 -0.32 20.63
C ILE A 139 0.33 0.01 19.60
N GLU A 140 -0.90 0.30 20.03
CA GLU A 140 -2.00 0.65 19.13
C GLU A 140 -1.70 1.90 18.32
N ALA A 141 -1.26 2.98 18.97
CA ALA A 141 -0.91 4.22 18.29
C ALA A 141 0.23 4.03 17.29
N CYS A 142 1.30 3.34 17.69
CA CYS A 142 2.43 3.04 16.81
C CYS A 142 2.02 2.15 15.64
N ALA A 143 1.28 1.07 15.90
CA ALA A 143 0.84 0.15 14.87
C ALA A 143 -0.07 0.86 13.86
N GLY A 144 -1.02 1.67 14.33
CA GLY A 144 -1.88 2.49 13.46
C GLY A 144 -1.08 3.46 12.59
N HIS A 145 -0.07 4.12 13.16
CA HIS A 145 0.78 5.02 12.38
C HIS A 145 1.65 4.29 11.35
N LEU A 146 2.26 3.15 11.73
CA LEU A 146 3.06 2.34 10.81
C LEU A 146 2.20 1.77 9.68
N ILE A 147 0.98 1.33 9.97
CA ILE A 147 -0.01 0.92 8.94
C ILE A 147 -0.26 2.09 7.99
N SER A 148 -0.51 3.29 8.53
CA SER A 148 -0.75 4.49 7.73
C SER A 148 0.44 4.77 6.80
N ILE A 149 1.67 4.71 7.30
CA ILE A 149 2.90 4.88 6.50
C ILE A 149 3.00 3.83 5.38
N VAL A 150 2.95 2.55 5.72
CA VAL A 150 3.13 1.45 4.75
C VAL A 150 2.06 1.53 3.66
N SER A 151 0.82 1.77 4.07
CA SER A 151 -0.31 1.93 3.17
C SER A 151 -0.15 3.17 2.29
N ARG A 152 0.28 4.30 2.86
CA ARG A 152 0.51 5.58 2.15
C ARG A 152 1.51 5.41 1.01
N LEU A 153 2.66 4.79 1.30
CA LEU A 153 3.71 4.55 0.33
C LEU A 153 3.18 3.74 -0.86
N PHE A 154 2.42 2.69 -0.57
CA PHE A 154 1.85 1.84 -1.62
C PHE A 154 0.79 2.57 -2.44
N VAL A 155 -0.22 3.18 -1.79
CA VAL A 155 -1.33 3.78 -2.54
C VAL A 155 -0.88 4.96 -3.39
N ARG A 156 0.05 5.79 -2.88
CA ARG A 156 0.60 6.91 -3.64
C ARG A 156 1.31 6.45 -4.90
N ARG A 157 2.10 5.37 -4.83
CA ARG A 157 2.80 4.81 -6.00
C ARG A 157 1.85 4.55 -7.18
N TRP A 158 0.62 4.13 -6.88
CA TRP A 158 -0.39 3.73 -7.86
C TRP A 158 -1.44 4.81 -8.17
N ALA A 159 -1.37 5.98 -7.53
CA ALA A 159 -2.42 7.01 -7.62
C ALA A 159 -2.35 7.90 -8.86
N LEU A 160 -1.15 8.09 -9.43
CA LEU A 160 -0.90 9.06 -10.50
C LEU A 160 -1.72 8.74 -11.76
N ASP A 161 -1.61 7.50 -12.24
CA ASP A 161 -2.29 7.04 -13.44
C ASP A 161 -3.83 7.18 -13.36
N PRO A 162 -4.51 6.71 -12.29
CA PRO A 162 -5.92 6.97 -12.07
C PRO A 162 -6.31 8.45 -12.12
N ILE A 163 -5.51 9.34 -11.53
CA ILE A 163 -5.82 10.78 -11.50
C ILE A 163 -5.66 11.39 -12.89
N LEU A 164 -4.58 11.06 -13.61
CA LEU A 164 -4.38 11.52 -14.99
C LEU A 164 -5.53 11.04 -15.90
N GLU A 165 -5.98 9.80 -15.72
CA GLU A 165 -7.12 9.24 -16.45
C GLU A 165 -8.43 9.98 -16.15
N LEU A 166 -8.77 10.17 -14.88
CA LEU A 166 -9.99 10.86 -14.45
C LEU A 166 -10.00 12.34 -14.87
N THR A 167 -8.84 12.99 -14.86
CA THR A 167 -8.69 14.38 -15.29
C THR A 167 -8.51 14.52 -16.80
N ARG A 168 -8.47 13.40 -17.55
CA ARG A 168 -8.21 13.35 -18.99
C ARG A 168 -6.93 14.08 -19.38
N ASN A 169 -5.89 13.95 -18.56
CA ASN A 169 -4.59 14.62 -18.70
C ASN A 169 -4.68 16.16 -18.77
N ARG A 170 -5.74 16.76 -18.20
CA ARG A 170 -5.90 18.23 -18.18
C ARG A 170 -5.05 18.91 -17.12
N LEU A 171 -4.61 18.17 -16.10
CA LEU A 171 -3.74 18.68 -15.06
C LEU A 171 -2.28 18.28 -15.36
N PRO A 172 -1.32 19.21 -15.21
CA PRO A 172 0.10 18.86 -15.20
C PRO A 172 0.41 17.82 -14.11
N ILE A 173 1.41 16.97 -14.35
CA ILE A 173 1.84 15.91 -13.41
C ILE A 173 2.14 16.48 -12.01
N LEU A 174 2.82 17.64 -11.95
CA LEU A 174 3.13 18.31 -10.70
C LEU A 174 1.87 18.65 -9.87
N CYS A 175 0.80 19.11 -10.53
CA CYS A 175 -0.47 19.38 -9.86
C CYS A 175 -1.11 18.08 -9.34
N CYS A 176 -1.01 16.97 -10.09
CA CYS A 176 -1.49 15.67 -9.64
C CYS A 176 -0.73 15.18 -8.41
N ASP A 177 0.59 15.35 -8.35
CA ASP A 177 1.38 14.97 -7.18
C ASP A 177 0.99 15.79 -5.94
N ILE A 178 0.79 17.10 -6.07
CA ILE A 178 0.31 17.96 -4.96
C ILE A 178 -1.07 17.48 -4.46
N VAL A 179 -1.99 17.15 -5.37
CA VAL A 179 -3.30 16.61 -5.00
C VAL A 179 -3.15 15.27 -4.25
N ILE A 180 -2.34 14.34 -4.78
CA ILE A 180 -2.04 13.06 -4.12
C ILE A 180 -1.45 13.28 -2.73
N GLU A 181 -0.65 14.33 -2.54
CA GLU A 181 -0.03 14.62 -1.27
C GLU A 181 -1.03 15.02 -0.18
N GLN A 182 -2.09 15.73 -0.57
CA GLN A 182 -3.11 16.27 0.34
C GLN A 182 -4.25 15.28 0.65
N LEU A 183 -4.52 14.33 -0.23
CA LEU A 183 -5.61 13.36 -0.05
C LEU A 183 -5.31 12.33 1.03
N SER A 184 -6.32 11.79 1.73
CA SER A 184 -6.13 10.67 2.66
C SER A 184 -5.81 9.35 1.91
N ASN A 185 -5.33 8.32 2.61
CA ASN A 185 -5.13 7.00 1.98
C ASN A 185 -6.43 6.40 1.45
N GLU A 186 -7.54 6.64 2.16
CA GLU A 186 -8.86 6.18 1.77
C GLU A 186 -9.32 6.89 0.49
N ASP A 187 -9.15 8.20 0.40
CA ASP A 187 -9.52 8.98 -0.79
C ASP A 187 -8.71 8.55 -2.01
N ILE A 188 -7.39 8.38 -1.85
CA ILE A 188 -6.52 7.88 -2.92
C ILE A 188 -6.99 6.49 -3.38
N CYS A 189 -7.27 5.59 -2.45
CA CYS A 189 -7.77 4.26 -2.77
C CYS A 189 -9.11 4.33 -3.53
N ASN A 190 -10.03 5.19 -3.09
CA ASN A 190 -11.34 5.37 -3.72
C ASN A 190 -11.21 5.91 -5.14
N ILE A 191 -10.31 6.87 -5.37
CA ILE A 191 -9.96 7.38 -6.71
C ILE A 191 -9.43 6.26 -7.61
N CYS A 192 -8.50 5.44 -7.10
CA CYS A 192 -7.94 4.33 -7.85
C CYS A 192 -9.02 3.33 -8.29
N LEU A 193 -9.96 3.02 -7.40
CA LEU A 193 -11.10 2.14 -7.66
C LEU A 193 -12.07 2.77 -8.67
N ALA A 194 -12.44 4.04 -8.51
CA ALA A 194 -13.39 4.73 -9.38
C ALA A 194 -12.93 4.80 -10.85
N ALA A 195 -11.64 5.01 -11.07
CA ALA A 195 -11.07 5.07 -12.41
C ALA A 195 -11.21 3.73 -13.18
N THR A 196 -11.27 2.58 -12.49
CA THR A 196 -11.51 1.29 -13.17
C THR A 196 -12.95 1.10 -13.65
N SER A 197 -13.93 1.64 -12.93
CA SER A 197 -15.34 1.57 -13.32
C SER A 197 -15.65 2.35 -14.59
N GLN A 198 -14.91 3.43 -14.88
CA GLN A 198 -15.09 4.21 -16.12
C GLN A 198 -14.62 3.46 -17.36
N ASN A 199 -13.56 2.64 -17.24
CA ASN A 199 -13.04 1.85 -18.36
C ASN A 199 -14.00 0.74 -18.78
N HIS A 200 -14.68 0.08 -17.83
CA HIS A 200 -15.70 -0.90 -18.16
C HIS A 200 -16.95 -0.30 -18.80
N ASN A 201 -17.34 0.92 -18.41
CA ASN A 201 -18.53 1.58 -18.94
C ASN A 201 -18.32 2.16 -20.34
N ASN A 202 -17.11 2.60 -20.69
CA ASN A 202 -16.80 3.02 -22.06
C ASN A 202 -16.82 1.85 -23.05
N CYS A 203 -16.46 0.64 -22.60
CA CYS A 203 -16.55 -0.57 -23.44
C CYS A 203 -18.01 -1.01 -23.69
N LYS A 204 -18.94 -0.73 -22.77
CA LYS A 204 -20.35 -1.10 -22.90
C LYS A 204 -21.21 -0.11 -23.71
N LYS A 205 -20.70 1.08 -24.03
CA LYS A 205 -21.48 2.15 -24.68
C LYS A 205 -21.48 2.15 -26.21
N ASN A 206 -20.85 1.19 -26.89
CA ASN A 206 -20.96 1.02 -28.34
C ASN A 206 -21.43 -0.39 -28.75
N PRO A 207 -22.75 -0.69 -28.74
CA PRO A 207 -23.26 -1.97 -29.25
C PRO A 207 -23.56 -1.96 -30.76
N LYS A 208 -23.32 -0.87 -31.49
CA LYS A 208 -23.67 -0.78 -32.91
C LYS A 208 -22.62 -0.02 -33.72
N LYS A 209 -21.70 -0.75 -34.33
CA LYS A 209 -21.28 -0.59 -35.74
C LYS A 209 -20.33 -1.72 -36.13
N ASN A 210 -20.84 -2.58 -37.01
CA ASN A 210 -20.20 -3.44 -37.99
C ASN A 210 -19.23 -4.52 -37.50
N VAL A 211 -19.75 -5.74 -37.58
CA VAL A 211 -19.01 -6.98 -37.82
C VAL A 211 -18.23 -6.79 -39.13
N THR A 212 -16.94 -6.51 -39.03
CA THR A 212 -15.96 -6.81 -40.07
C THR A 212 -14.62 -7.02 -39.38
N ASN A 213 -14.09 -8.23 -39.58
CA ASN A 213 -12.80 -8.76 -39.12
C ASN A 213 -11.82 -7.73 -38.55
N CYS A 214 -11.65 -7.76 -37.23
CA CYS A 214 -10.49 -7.18 -36.56
C CYS A 214 -9.81 -8.28 -35.74
N THR A 215 -8.96 -9.07 -36.40
CA THR A 215 -7.74 -9.59 -35.78
C THR A 215 -6.81 -8.42 -35.50
N ASN A 216 -7.18 -7.57 -34.55
CA ASN A 216 -6.28 -6.59 -33.96
C ASN A 216 -6.32 -6.84 -32.47
N LYS A 217 -5.28 -7.55 -31.99
CA LYS A 217 -4.90 -7.61 -30.59
C LYS A 217 -4.77 -6.16 -30.12
N ILE A 218 -5.79 -5.64 -29.43
CA ILE A 218 -5.64 -4.43 -28.63
C ILE A 218 -4.56 -4.79 -27.60
N PRO A 219 -3.40 -4.11 -27.58
CA PRO A 219 -2.45 -4.34 -26.51
C PRO A 219 -3.17 -3.90 -25.24
N VAL A 220 -3.47 -4.85 -24.36
CA VAL A 220 -3.61 -4.53 -22.94
C VAL A 220 -2.28 -3.90 -22.59
N ARG A 221 -2.22 -2.56 -22.61
CA ARG A 221 -1.09 -1.81 -22.07
C ARG A 221 -1.12 -2.16 -20.59
N THR A 222 -0.34 -3.17 -20.21
CA THR A 222 0.15 -3.36 -18.86
C THR A 222 0.91 -2.08 -18.55
N LYS A 223 0.20 -1.08 -18.04
CA LYS A 223 0.82 0.16 -17.60
C LYS A 223 1.61 -0.23 -16.36
N LYS A 224 2.91 -0.44 -16.57
CA LYS A 224 3.95 -0.45 -15.54
C LYS A 224 3.66 0.70 -14.57
N ALA A 225 3.88 0.50 -13.27
CA ALA A 225 3.92 1.62 -12.36
C ALA A 225 4.84 2.69 -12.97
N PRO A 226 4.42 3.97 -13.06
CA PRO A 226 5.29 5.00 -13.60
C PRO A 226 6.60 4.94 -12.85
N GLU A 227 7.72 4.87 -13.58
CA GLU A 227 9.05 5.12 -13.02
C GLU A 227 9.02 6.56 -12.52
N ARG A 228 8.57 6.73 -11.27
CA ARG A 228 8.70 7.99 -10.58
C ARG A 228 10.18 8.27 -10.59
N LEU A 229 10.60 9.31 -11.31
CA LEU A 229 11.85 10.00 -11.05
C LEU A 229 11.98 10.07 -9.54
N GLN A 230 13.08 9.52 -9.00
CA GLN A 230 13.40 9.58 -7.58
C GLN A 230 13.61 11.05 -7.21
N TYR A 231 12.52 11.80 -7.12
CA TYR A 231 12.53 13.09 -6.48
C TYR A 231 12.59 12.79 -4.98
N VAL A 232 13.84 12.84 -4.50
CA VAL A 232 14.18 12.90 -3.10
C VAL A 232 13.55 14.19 -2.55
N TRP A 233 12.38 14.03 -1.95
CA TRP A 233 11.84 14.91 -0.92
C TRP A 233 11.55 14.01 0.27
#